data_AF-A0A0G0ZRW3-F1
#
_entry.id   AF-A0A0G0ZRW3-F1
#
_cell.length_a   1.000
_cell.length_b   1.000
_cell.length_c   1.000
_cell.angle_alpha   90.00
_cell.angle_beta   90.00
_cell.angle_gamma   90.00
#
_symmetry.space_group_name_H-M   'P 1'
#
loop_
_entity.id
_entity.type
_entity.pdbx_description
1 polymer ?
#
loop_
_entity_poly.entity_id
_entity_poly.type
_entity_poly.pdbx_seq_one_letter_code
_entity_poly.pdbx_strand_id
1 'polypeptide(L)'
;MIGKKLVLLKNGQILSREETFLKAPYLEEWKHLTVKNIKKHGYTGLVATIRLYVRSSNLLKNKYQEVKIRIKNVREKSQNGGLSEKKEASKFLKMISEYKHKIREIKHKIHEEENL
;
A
#
# COMPACT_ATOMS: atom_id res chain seq x y z
N MET A 1 28.75 30.73 3.84
CA MET A 1 29.08 31.70 2.77
C MET A 1 28.18 31.60 1.52
N ILE A 2 27.40 30.53 1.33
CA ILE A 2 26.51 30.36 0.15
C ILE A 2 25.28 31.29 0.17
N GLY A 3 24.74 31.62 1.35
CA GLY A 3 23.52 32.45 1.46
C GLY A 3 23.69 33.89 0.93
N LYS A 4 24.89 34.48 1.03
CA LYS A 4 25.15 35.85 0.54
C LYS A 4 25.10 35.94 -0.99
N LYS A 5 25.44 34.86 -1.72
CA LYS A 5 25.37 34.82 -3.19
C LYS A 5 23.93 34.77 -3.72
N LEU A 6 23.03 34.12 -2.99
CA LEU A 6 21.60 34.05 -3.35
C LEU A 6 20.88 35.39 -3.18
N VAL A 7 21.29 36.20 -2.20
CA VAL A 7 20.71 37.54 -1.97
C VAL A 7 21.07 38.50 -3.12
N LEU A 8 22.26 38.38 -3.70
CA LEU A 8 22.68 39.18 -4.87
C LEU A 8 21.89 38.83 -6.14
N LEU A 9 21.54 37.55 -6.34
CA LEU A 9 20.68 37.11 -7.44
C LEU A 9 19.24 37.63 -7.30
N LYS A 10 18.72 37.70 -6.06
CA LYS A 10 17.36 38.20 -5.79
C LYS A 10 17.23 39.72 -5.95
N ASN A 11 18.31 40.47 -5.73
CA ASN A 11 18.32 41.93 -5.78
C ASN A 11 18.67 42.51 -7.16
N GLY A 12 18.68 41.70 -8.23
CA GLY A 12 18.78 42.19 -9.60
C GLY A 12 20.10 42.91 -9.95
N GLN A 13 21.14 42.79 -9.13
CA GLN A 13 22.44 43.40 -9.39
C GLN A 13 23.33 42.39 -10.11
N ILE A 14 23.01 42.12 -11.38
CA ILE A 14 23.92 41.41 -12.28
C ILE A 14 24.60 42.46 -13.15
N LEU A 15 25.88 42.65 -12.83
CA LEU A 15 26.91 43.25 -13.64
C LEU A 15 26.62 43.13 -15.13
N SER A 16 26.50 44.30 -15.75
CA SER A 16 26.64 44.50 -17.18
C SER A 16 27.99 43.93 -17.63
N ARG A 17 27.99 42.71 -18.19
CA ARG A 17 29.08 42.23 -19.05
C ARG A 17 28.62 41.02 -19.87
N GLU A 18 28.70 41.21 -21.18
CA GLU A 18 28.68 40.20 -22.25
C GLU A 18 27.31 39.66 -22.67
N GLU A 19 26.69 40.49 -23.52
CA GLU A 19 25.75 40.14 -24.58
C GLU A 19 26.09 38.83 -25.30
N THR A 20 25.09 37.94 -25.35
CA THR A 20 24.71 37.16 -26.54
C THR A 20 25.78 36.31 -27.24
N PHE A 21 26.13 35.13 -26.70
CA PHE A 21 26.80 34.08 -27.51
C PHE A 21 26.30 32.64 -27.25
N LEU A 22 25.13 32.46 -26.63
CA LEU A 22 24.50 31.13 -26.50
C LEU A 22 23.41 30.89 -27.56
N LYS A 23 23.70 31.17 -28.83
CA LYS A 23 22.91 30.61 -29.94
C LYS A 23 23.27 29.13 -30.05
N ALA A 24 22.69 28.31 -29.17
CA ALA A 24 23.05 26.92 -28.87
C ALA A 24 22.91 26.00 -30.10
N PRO A 25 23.98 25.78 -30.89
CA PRO A 25 23.93 24.94 -32.09
C PRO A 25 23.69 23.47 -31.68
N TYR A 26 24.21 23.12 -30.49
CA TYR A 26 23.99 21.84 -29.84
C TYR A 26 22.51 21.46 -29.77
N LEU A 27 21.62 22.36 -29.33
CA LEU A 27 20.20 22.04 -29.17
C LEU A 27 19.51 21.65 -30.50
N GLU A 28 19.90 22.29 -31.60
CA GLU A 28 19.40 21.94 -32.94
C GLU A 28 19.93 20.59 -33.41
N GLU A 29 21.21 20.28 -33.14
CA GLU A 29 21.80 18.97 -33.44
C GLU A 29 21.12 17.84 -32.66
N TRP A 30 20.90 18.03 -31.36
CA TRP A 30 20.16 17.08 -30.52
C TRP A 30 18.73 16.89 -31.01
N LYS A 31 18.03 17.96 -31.38
CA LYS A 31 16.68 17.88 -31.94
C LYS A 31 16.65 17.08 -33.24
N HIS A 32 17.61 17.32 -34.14
CA HIS A 32 17.67 16.60 -35.41
C HIS A 32 18.00 15.11 -35.26
N LEU A 33 18.97 14.78 -34.40
CA LEU A 33 19.31 13.39 -34.05
C LEU A 33 18.11 12.66 -33.44
N THR A 34 17.42 13.31 -32.50
CA THR A 34 16.27 12.72 -31.81
C THR A 34 15.10 12.49 -32.78
N VAL A 35 14.78 13.47 -33.63
CA VAL A 35 13.71 13.34 -34.65
C VAL A 35 14.05 12.27 -35.69
N LYS A 36 15.31 12.17 -36.14
CA LYS A 36 15.75 11.14 -37.09
C LYS A 36 15.65 9.74 -36.48
N ASN A 37 16.04 9.59 -35.22
CA ASN A 37 15.96 8.32 -34.51
C ASN A 37 14.52 7.91 -34.21
N ILE A 38 13.65 8.86 -33.81
CA ILE A 38 12.21 8.63 -33.61
C ILE A 38 11.53 8.23 -34.93
N LYS A 39 11.84 8.89 -36.06
CA LYS A 39 11.28 8.48 -37.36
C LYS A 39 11.73 7.07 -37.77
N LYS A 40 12.98 6.70 -37.46
CA LYS A 40 13.54 5.38 -37.79
C LYS A 40 12.98 4.26 -36.90
N HIS A 41 12.65 4.55 -35.63
CA HIS A 41 12.23 3.53 -34.64
C HIS A 41 10.79 3.71 -34.16
N GLY A 42 10.03 4.67 -34.71
CA GLY A 42 8.70 5.02 -34.25
C GLY A 42 7.72 3.85 -34.32
N TYR A 43 7.75 3.10 -35.43
CA TYR A 43 6.95 1.88 -35.58
C TYR A 43 7.35 0.79 -34.59
N THR A 44 8.65 0.57 -34.39
CA THR A 44 9.17 -0.41 -33.42
C THR A 44 8.76 -0.03 -32.00
N GLY A 45 8.85 1.25 -31.65
CA GLY A 45 8.40 1.80 -30.37
C GLY A 45 6.90 1.60 -30.17
N LEU A 46 6.09 1.90 -31.18
CA LEU A 46 4.63 1.71 -31.12
C LEU A 46 4.25 0.24 -30.95
N VAL A 47 4.87 -0.67 -31.71
CA VAL A 47 4.62 -2.10 -31.57
C VAL A 47 5.09 -2.61 -30.19
N ALA A 48 6.21 -2.11 -29.69
CA ALA A 48 6.70 -2.45 -28.36
C ALA A 48 5.77 -1.97 -27.24
N THR A 49 5.24 -0.75 -27.33
CA THR A 49 4.29 -0.20 -26.33
C THR A 49 2.98 -0.97 -26.34
N ILE A 50 2.43 -1.29 -27.52
CA ILE A 50 1.24 -2.13 -27.66
C ILE A 50 1.50 -3.52 -27.07
N ARG A 51 2.64 -4.15 -27.40
CA ARG A 51 2.99 -5.48 -26.89
C ARG A 51 3.18 -5.48 -25.37
N LEU A 52 3.80 -4.45 -24.81
CA LEU A 52 3.94 -4.26 -23.37
C LEU A 52 2.58 -4.08 -22.69
N TYR A 53 1.68 -3.29 -23.27
CA TYR A 53 0.33 -3.08 -22.75
C TYR A 53 -0.49 -4.38 -22.71
N VAL A 54 -0.46 -5.16 -23.80
CA VAL A 54 -1.17 -6.45 -23.86
C VAL A 54 -0.59 -7.44 -22.83
N ARG A 55 0.74 -7.54 -22.73
CA ARG A 55 1.39 -8.39 -21.73
C ARG A 55 1.08 -7.98 -20.30
N SER A 56 1.14 -6.69 -19.99
CA SER A 56 0.86 -6.20 -18.64
C SER A 56 -0.60 -6.40 -18.26
N SER A 57 -1.54 -6.21 -19.20
CA SER A 57 -2.96 -6.50 -18.99
C SER A 57 -3.22 -7.97 -18.67
N ASN A 58 -2.58 -8.89 -19.42
CA ASN A 58 -2.70 -10.32 -19.16
C ASN A 58 -2.07 -10.73 -17.81
N LEU A 59 -0.92 -10.16 -17.45
CA LEU A 59 -0.30 -10.38 -16.14
C LEU A 59 -1.18 -9.86 -15.00
N LEU A 60 -1.83 -8.71 -15.19
CA LEU A 60 -2.72 -8.12 -14.20
C LEU A 60 -3.97 -9.00 -13.96
N LYS A 61 -4.54 -9.56 -15.03
CA LYS A 61 -5.67 -10.50 -14.94
C LYS A 61 -5.31 -11.76 -14.14
N ASN A 62 -4.14 -12.33 -14.40
CA ASN A 62 -3.66 -13.52 -13.69
C ASN A 62 -3.39 -13.21 -12.21
N LYS A 63 -2.70 -12.11 -11.91
CA LYS A 63 -2.45 -11.67 -10.53
C LYS A 63 -3.73 -11.32 -9.77
N TYR A 64 -4.72 -10.74 -10.44
CA TYR A 64 -6.01 -10.41 -9.82
C TYR A 64 -6.73 -11.67 -9.33
N GLN A 65 -6.78 -12.72 -10.16
CA GLN A 65 -7.39 -14.00 -9.75
C GLN A 65 -6.63 -14.62 -8.58
N GLU A 66 -5.30 -14.61 -8.62
CA GLU A 66 -4.46 -15.13 -7.55
C GLU A 66 -4.68 -14.37 -6.23
N VAL A 67 -4.72 -13.04 -6.27
CA VAL A 67 -4.99 -12.19 -5.10
C VAL A 67 -6.41 -12.41 -4.57
N LYS A 68 -7.41 -12.53 -5.46
CA LYS A 68 -8.79 -12.85 -5.07
C LYS A 68 -8.87 -14.18 -4.33
N ILE A 69 -8.19 -15.21 -4.82
CA ILE A 69 -8.12 -16.53 -4.18
C ILE A 69 -7.40 -16.44 -2.83
N ARG A 70 -6.24 -15.74 -2.76
CA ARG A 70 -5.51 -15.54 -1.49
C ARG A 70 -6.37 -14.83 -0.44
N ILE A 71 -7.09 -13.78 -0.81
CA ILE A 71 -7.99 -13.04 0.11
C ILE A 71 -9.13 -13.96 0.59
N LYS A 72 -9.73 -14.74 -0.31
CA LYS A 72 -10.78 -15.70 0.04
C LYS A 72 -10.26 -16.74 1.05
N ASN A 73 -9.09 -17.33 0.78
CA ASN A 73 -8.48 -18.33 1.64
C ASN A 73 -8.10 -17.78 3.02
N VAL A 74 -7.61 -16.53 3.10
CA VAL A 74 -7.31 -15.87 4.38
C VAL A 74 -8.58 -15.65 5.20
N ARG A 75 -9.68 -15.21 4.57
CA ARG A 75 -10.97 -15.03 5.22
C ARG A 75 -11.57 -16.35 5.73
N GLU A 76 -11.50 -17.41 4.94
CA GLU A 76 -11.97 -18.74 5.33
C GLU A 76 -11.12 -19.33 6.47
N LYS A 77 -9.79 -19.12 6.44
CA LYS A 77 -8.88 -19.56 7.51
C LYS A 77 -9.13 -18.80 8.82
N SER A 78 -9.45 -17.51 8.77
CA SER A 78 -9.81 -16.74 9.98
C SER A 78 -11.18 -17.13 10.54
N GLN A 79 -12.13 -17.54 9.69
CA GLN A 79 -13.44 -18.02 10.13
C GLN A 79 -13.37 -19.42 10.75
N ASN A 80 -12.59 -20.33 10.19
CA ASN A 80 -12.49 -21.71 10.68
C ASN A 80 -11.54 -21.88 11.87
N GLY A 81 -10.46 -21.10 11.97
CA GLY A 81 -9.52 -21.15 13.10
C GLY A 81 -10.11 -20.60 14.41
N GLY A 82 -10.95 -19.56 14.33
CA GLY A 82 -11.54 -18.93 15.51
C GLY A 82 -12.86 -19.55 16.01
N LEU A 83 -13.48 -20.45 15.25
CA LEU A 83 -14.77 -21.04 15.62
C LEU A 83 -14.63 -22.13 16.69
N SER A 84 -13.51 -22.87 16.70
CA SER A 84 -13.26 -23.91 17.71
C SER A 84 -12.90 -23.31 19.06
N GLU A 85 -11.94 -22.38 19.08
CA GLU A 85 -11.47 -21.73 20.33
C GLU A 85 -12.55 -20.87 21.00
N LYS A 86 -13.34 -20.11 20.24
CA LYS A 86 -14.44 -19.30 20.81
C LYS A 86 -15.57 -20.17 21.37
N LYS A 87 -15.84 -21.33 20.75
CA LYS A 87 -16.87 -22.26 21.21
C LYS A 87 -16.44 -23.00 22.48
N GLU A 88 -15.16 -23.31 22.62
CA GLU A 88 -14.58 -23.87 23.85
C GLU A 88 -14.56 -22.86 25.00
N ALA A 89 -14.14 -21.62 24.75
CA ALA A 89 -14.19 -20.54 25.75
C ALA A 89 -15.62 -20.33 26.28
N SER A 90 -16.62 -20.39 25.40
CA SER A 90 -18.03 -20.29 25.79
C SER A 90 -18.49 -21.44 26.70
N LYS A 91 -18.09 -22.69 26.42
CA LYS A 91 -18.41 -23.85 27.28
C LYS A 91 -17.74 -23.75 28.65
N PHE A 92 -16.48 -23.34 28.69
CA PHE A 92 -15.73 -23.17 29.93
C PHE A 92 -16.34 -22.06 30.81
N LEU A 93 -16.65 -20.90 30.23
CA LEU A 93 -17.33 -19.81 30.94
C LEU A 93 -18.71 -20.23 31.45
N LYS A 94 -19.44 -21.02 30.65
CA LYS A 94 -20.73 -21.57 31.06
C LYS A 94 -20.58 -22.49 32.29
N MET A 95 -19.61 -23.40 32.27
CA MET A 95 -19.31 -24.29 33.38
C MET A 95 -18.95 -23.52 34.66
N ILE A 96 -18.10 -22.49 34.56
CA ILE A 96 -17.75 -21.62 35.69
C ILE A 96 -18.99 -20.90 36.24
N SER A 97 -19.84 -20.37 35.36
CA SER A 97 -21.05 -19.65 35.79
C SER A 97 -22.01 -20.56 36.55
N GLU A 98 -22.18 -21.80 36.11
CA GLU A 98 -23.02 -22.81 36.78
C GLU A 98 -22.46 -23.16 38.15
N TYR A 99 -21.13 -23.35 38.27
CA TYR A 99 -20.48 -23.57 39.57
C TYR A 99 -20.67 -22.39 40.52
N LYS A 100 -20.51 -21.17 40.04
CA LYS A 100 -20.70 -19.95 40.85
C LYS A 100 -22.13 -19.85 41.39
N HIS A 101 -23.12 -20.20 40.58
CA HIS A 101 -24.52 -20.24 41.01
C HIS A 101 -24.75 -21.29 42.10
N LYS A 102 -24.24 -22.52 41.92
CA LYS A 102 -24.35 -23.58 42.94
C LYS A 102 -23.71 -23.19 44.28
N ILE A 103 -22.51 -22.59 44.24
CA ILE A 103 -21.85 -22.11 45.46
C ILE A 103 -22.69 -21.04 46.16
N ARG A 104 -23.31 -20.14 45.39
CA ARG A 104 -24.17 -19.09 45.94
C ARG A 104 -25.43 -19.65 46.58
N GLU A 105 -26.06 -20.65 45.97
CA GLU A 105 -27.22 -21.35 46.54
C GLU A 105 -26.86 -22.08 47.84
N ILE A 106 -25.74 -22.80 47.87
CA ILE A 106 -25.27 -23.47 49.08
C ILE A 106 -25.01 -22.46 50.18
N LYS A 107 -24.33 -21.34 49.85
CA LYS A 107 -24.08 -20.26 50.81
C LYS A 107 -25.39 -19.67 51.36
N HIS A 108 -26.40 -19.50 50.51
CA HIS A 108 -27.70 -18.98 50.92
C HIS A 108 -28.40 -19.94 51.89
N LYS A 109 -28.43 -21.23 51.58
CA LYS A 109 -29.02 -22.26 52.44
C LYS A 109 -28.33 -22.34 53.80
N ILE A 110 -27.00 -22.33 53.82
CA ILE A 110 -26.23 -22.32 55.07
C ILE A 110 -26.56 -21.06 55.88
N HIS A 111 -26.67 -19.90 55.24
CA HIS A 111 -27.02 -18.66 55.94
C HIS A 111 -28.46 -18.65 56.46
N GLU A 112 -29.39 -19.32 55.79
CA GLU A 112 -30.77 -19.52 56.29
C GLU A 112 -30.80 -20.49 57.46
N GLU A 113 -29.96 -21.54 57.44
CA GLU A 113 -29.82 -22.51 58.54
C GLU A 113 -29.08 -21.93 59.76
N GLU A 114 -28.12 -21.03 59.57
CA GLU A 114 -27.34 -20.36 60.64
C GLU A 114 -28.06 -19.15 61.27
N ASN A 115 -29.09 -18.60 60.63
CA ASN A 115 -29.92 -17.51 61.19
C ASN A 115 -31.15 -18.02 61.97
N LEU A 116 -31.18 -19.31 62.31
CA LEU A 116 -31.99 -19.93 63.37
C LEU A 116 -31.17 -20.06 64.65
#